data_AF-A0A853B1N4-F1
#
_entry.id   AF-A0A853B1N4-F1
#
_cell.length_a   1.000
_cell.length_b   1.000
_cell.length_c   1.000
_cell.angle_alpha   90.00
_cell.angle_beta   90.00
_cell.angle_gamma   90.00
#
_symmetry.space_group_name_H-M   'P 1'
#
loop_
_entity.id
_entity.type
_entity.pdbx_description
1 polymer ?
#
loop_
_entity_poly.entity_id
_entity_poly.type
_entity_poly.pdbx_seq_one_letter_code
_entity_poly.pdbx_strand_id
1 'polypeptide(L)'
;MTRRENSRNRRSPFREPNPLVLIVCGGEKAESVYFAALKKQQRNAAIRIKIREKGVDPVKLVHYAAKISDENGYDEVWCVVDVDSFDLTFA
;
A
#
# COMPACT_ATOMS: atom_id res chain seq x y z
N MET A 1 -49.24 -16.93 -28.62
CA MET A 1 -47.83 -16.48 -28.53
C MET A 1 -47.45 -16.40 -27.06
N THR A 2 -46.64 -17.33 -26.57
CA THR A 2 -46.22 -17.36 -25.16
C THR A 2 -45.04 -16.41 -24.96
N ARG A 3 -45.26 -15.33 -24.20
CA ARG A 3 -44.24 -14.37 -23.77
C ARG A 3 -43.29 -15.11 -22.83
N ARG A 4 -42.09 -15.48 -23.31
CA ARG A 4 -41.02 -15.98 -22.45
C ARG A 4 -40.57 -14.84 -21.53
N GLU A 5 -41.03 -14.85 -20.29
CA GLU A 5 -40.48 -13.99 -19.24
C GLU A 5 -39.03 -14.38 -18.99
N ASN A 6 -38.13 -13.47 -19.33
CA ASN A 6 -36.70 -13.64 -19.16
C ASN A 6 -36.36 -13.38 -17.69
N SER A 7 -36.58 -14.37 -16.82
CA SER A 7 -36.20 -14.35 -15.40
C SER A 7 -34.68 -14.49 -15.18
N ARG A 8 -33.87 -13.87 -16.05
CA ARG A 8 -32.43 -13.78 -15.86
C ARG A 8 -32.14 -12.65 -14.90
N ASN A 9 -32.18 -12.97 -13.61
CA ASN A 9 -31.69 -12.14 -12.52
C ASN A 9 -30.20 -11.84 -12.79
N ARG A 10 -29.91 -10.75 -13.50
CA ARG A 10 -28.53 -10.33 -13.77
C ARG A 10 -27.94 -9.94 -12.43
N ARG A 11 -26.84 -10.60 -12.02
CA ARG A 11 -26.05 -10.14 -10.87
C ARG A 11 -25.71 -8.67 -11.10
N SER A 12 -25.98 -7.85 -10.09
CA SER A 12 -25.59 -6.45 -10.10
C SER A 12 -24.09 -6.35 -10.37
N PRO A 13 -23.65 -5.34 -11.15
CA PRO A 13 -22.24 -5.14 -11.42
C PRO A 13 -21.49 -4.98 -10.09
N PHE A 14 -20.57 -5.91 -9.82
CA PHE A 14 -19.67 -5.89 -8.68
C PHE A 14 -18.25 -5.73 -9.20
N ARG A 15 -17.47 -4.85 -8.55
CA ARG A 15 -16.04 -4.71 -8.79
C ARG A 15 -15.32 -5.03 -7.51
N GLU A 16 -14.29 -5.87 -7.59
CA GLU A 16 -13.40 -6.10 -6.46
C GLU A 16 -12.75 -4.78 -6.06
N PRO A 17 -12.64 -4.51 -4.74
CA PRO A 17 -11.96 -3.31 -4.28
C PRO A 17 -10.49 -3.36 -4.70
N ASN A 18 -9.97 -2.21 -5.13
CA ASN A 18 -8.55 -2.10 -5.46
C ASN A 18 -7.70 -2.31 -4.20
N PRO A 19 -6.65 -3.15 -4.26
CA PRO A 19 -5.77 -3.37 -3.13
C PRO A 19 -5.18 -2.05 -2.61
N LEU A 20 -5.15 -1.90 -1.30
CA LEU A 20 -4.62 -0.78 -0.57
C LEU A 20 -3.25 -1.15 0.01
N VAL A 21 -2.19 -0.62 -0.62
CA VAL A 21 -0.79 -0.86 -0.24
C VAL A 21 -0.27 0.30 0.60
N LEU A 22 0.34 -0.02 1.75
CA LEU A 22 1.12 0.91 2.55
C LEU A 22 2.61 0.76 2.21
N ILE A 23 3.26 1.85 1.83
CA ILE A 23 4.72 1.93 1.69
C ILE A 23 5.25 2.81 2.82
N VAL A 24 6.17 2.28 3.62
CA VAL A 24 6.82 3.00 4.72
C VAL A 24 8.31 3.11 4.40
N CYS A 25 8.79 4.33 4.19
CA CYS A 25 10.17 4.64 3.88
C CYS A 25 10.95 4.96 5.17
N GLY A 26 12.10 4.33 5.35
CA GLY A 26 13.00 4.53 6.48
C GLY A 26 13.86 5.80 6.34
N GLY A 27 14.14 6.23 5.12
CA GLY A 27 14.83 7.48 4.84
C GLY A 27 13.93 8.71 5.01
N GLU A 28 14.53 9.86 5.31
CA GLU A 28 13.76 11.08 5.56
C GLU A 28 13.09 11.68 4.31
N LYS A 29 13.68 11.54 3.10
CA LYS A 29 13.20 12.31 1.93
C LYS A 29 13.33 11.64 0.55
N ALA A 30 14.42 10.94 0.25
CA ALA A 30 14.67 10.51 -1.14
C ALA A 30 13.66 9.44 -1.60
N GLU A 31 13.48 8.39 -0.79
CA GLU A 31 12.60 7.25 -1.09
C GLU A 31 11.14 7.68 -1.28
N SER A 32 10.61 8.49 -0.35
CA SER A 32 9.22 8.95 -0.41
C SER A 32 8.95 9.79 -1.66
N VAL A 33 9.92 10.60 -2.09
CA VAL A 33 9.85 11.39 -3.33
C VAL A 33 9.85 10.48 -4.57
N TYR A 34 10.69 9.44 -4.63
CA TYR A 34 10.69 8.50 -5.75
C TYR A 34 9.36 7.77 -5.91
N PHE A 35 8.81 7.23 -4.81
CA PHE A 35 7.51 6.54 -4.87
C PHE A 35 6.36 7.50 -5.18
N ALA A 36 6.40 8.73 -4.67
CA ALA A 36 5.40 9.75 -4.99
C ALA A 36 5.42 10.09 -6.49
N ALA A 37 6.61 10.25 -7.07
CA ALA A 37 6.80 10.48 -8.50
C ALA A 37 6.30 9.28 -9.33
N LEU A 38 6.67 8.06 -8.94
CA LEU A 38 6.25 6.83 -9.62
C LEU A 38 4.73 6.65 -9.60
N LYS A 39 4.10 6.88 -8.44
CA LYS A 39 2.63 6.87 -8.30
C LYS A 39 1.97 7.88 -9.24
N LYS A 40 2.54 9.09 -9.34
CA LYS A 40 2.04 10.16 -10.21
C LYS A 40 2.22 9.86 -11.70
N GLN A 41 3.31 9.20 -12.07
CA GLN A 41 3.61 8.81 -13.45
C GLN A 41 2.71 7.65 -13.90
N GLN A 42 2.63 6.58 -13.11
CA GLN A 42 1.90 5.38 -13.50
C GLN A 42 0.38 5.60 -13.47
N ARG A 43 -0.12 6.43 -12.55
CA ARG A 43 -1.56 6.68 -12.31
C ARG A 43 -2.40 5.38 -12.34
N ASN A 44 -1.84 4.31 -11.78
CA ASN A 44 -2.46 2.99 -11.85
C ASN A 44 -3.76 3.01 -11.05
N ALA A 45 -4.89 2.98 -11.73
CA ALA A 45 -6.21 2.98 -11.10
C ALA A 45 -6.54 1.64 -10.45
N ALA A 46 -5.77 0.57 -10.69
CA ALA A 46 -6.01 -0.75 -10.12
C ALA A 46 -5.46 -0.90 -8.68
N ILE A 47 -4.62 0.01 -8.18
CA ILE A 47 -3.98 -0.11 -6.87
C ILE A 47 -4.04 1.24 -6.14
N ARG A 48 -4.36 1.22 -4.84
CA ARG A 48 -4.32 2.40 -3.98
C ARG A 48 -3.06 2.36 -3.14
N ILE A 49 -2.17 3.35 -3.31
CA ILE A 49 -0.91 3.39 -2.57
C ILE A 49 -0.95 4.54 -1.55
N LYS A 50 -0.60 4.27 -0.28
CA LYS A 50 -0.28 5.28 0.72
C LYS A 50 1.21 5.21 1.05
N ILE A 51 1.86 6.37 1.05
CA ILE A 51 3.30 6.49 1.32
C ILE A 51 3.45 7.20 2.66
N ARG A 52 4.28 6.66 3.54
CA ARG A 52 4.67 7.23 4.83
C ARG A 52 6.19 7.25 4.92
N GLU A 53 6.71 8.27 5.59
CA GLU A 53 8.14 8.43 5.84
C GLU A 53 8.38 8.46 7.35
N LYS A 54 9.42 7.76 7.78
CA LYS A 54 9.80 7.68 9.18
C LYS A 54 11.31 7.47 9.25
N GLY A 55 12.04 8.56 9.52
CA GLY A 55 13.48 8.56 9.76
C GLY A 55 13.86 7.82 11.04
N VAL A 56 13.84 6.48 10.99
CA VAL A 56 14.16 5.59 12.11
C VAL A 56 14.97 4.41 11.63
N ASP A 57 15.64 3.71 12.55
CA ASP A 57 16.33 2.46 12.23
C ASP A 57 15.36 1.39 11.67
N PRO A 58 15.88 0.41 10.91
CA PRO A 58 15.04 -0.57 10.22
C PRO A 58 14.10 -1.36 11.14
N VAL A 59 14.55 -1.67 12.37
CA VAL A 59 13.74 -2.42 13.34
C VAL A 59 12.55 -1.57 13.79
N LYS A 60 12.79 -0.32 14.17
CA LYS A 60 11.72 0.61 14.53
C LYS A 60 10.79 0.91 13.36
N LEU A 61 11.29 0.90 12.12
CA LEU A 61 10.48 1.09 10.92
C LEU A 61 9.46 -0.04 10.76
N VAL A 62 9.89 -1.28 10.89
CA VAL A 62 9.00 -2.46 10.77
C VAL A 62 7.94 -2.44 11.87
N HIS A 63 8.32 -2.14 13.12
CA HIS A 63 7.34 -2.02 14.22
C HIS A 63 6.31 -0.91 13.97
N TYR A 64 6.77 0.24 13.47
CA TYR A 64 5.89 1.35 13.10
C TYR A 64 4.93 0.96 11.97
N ALA A 65 5.42 0.26 10.95
CA ALA A 65 4.61 -0.23 9.83
C ALA A 65 3.55 -1.24 10.30
N ALA A 66 3.93 -2.20 11.15
CA ALA A 66 3.02 -3.19 11.72
C ALA A 66 1.88 -2.53 12.53
N LYS A 67 2.21 -1.54 13.37
CA LYS A 67 1.21 -0.79 14.14
C LYS A 67 0.21 -0.08 13.23
N ILE A 68 0.70 0.59 12.20
CA ILE A 68 -0.18 1.32 11.25
C ILE A 68 -1.03 0.37 10.42
N SER A 69 -0.49 -0.82 10.12
CA SER A 69 -1.21 -1.87 9.40
C SER A 69 -2.48 -2.28 10.13
N ASP A 70 -2.33 -2.57 11.41
CA ASP A 70 -3.42 -3.03 12.29
C ASP A 70 -4.54 -1.99 12.40
N GLU A 71 -4.18 -0.71 12.47
CA GLU A 71 -5.14 0.39 12.67
C GLU A 71 -5.97 0.75 11.41
N ASN A 72 -5.52 0.38 10.21
CA ASN A 72 -6.03 1.00 8.96
C ASN A 72 -6.41 0.03 7.84
N GLY A 73 -6.32 -1.28 8.05
CA GLY A 73 -6.82 -2.30 7.11
C GLY A 73 -6.16 -2.23 5.73
N TYR A 74 -4.83 -2.29 5.69
CA TYR A 74 -4.08 -2.41 4.43
C TYR A 74 -4.04 -3.87 3.96
N ASP A 75 -4.13 -4.07 2.65
CA ASP A 75 -3.99 -5.41 2.03
C ASP A 75 -2.52 -5.84 1.98
N GLU A 76 -1.61 -4.88 1.83
CA GLU A 76 -0.17 -5.11 1.80
C GLU A 76 0.61 -3.99 2.49
N VAL A 77 1.73 -4.34 3.12
CA VAL A 77 2.63 -3.41 3.80
C VAL A 77 4.07 -3.65 3.36
N TRP A 78 4.70 -2.60 2.86
CA TRP A 78 6.03 -2.61 2.26
C TRP A 78 6.93 -1.66 3.05
N CYS A 79 7.95 -2.19 3.72
CA CYS A 79 8.99 -1.39 4.35
C CYS A 79 10.14 -1.20 3.36
N VAL A 80 10.51 0.05 3.11
CA VAL A 80 11.63 0.41 2.24
C VAL A 80 12.73 0.96 3.12
N VAL A 81 13.89 0.34 3.00
CA VAL A 81 15.09 0.65 3.78
C VAL A 81 16.23 0.70 2.78
N ASP A 82 16.94 1.82 2.72
CA ASP A 82 18.19 1.91 1.98
C ASP A 82 19.21 0.91 2.54
N VAL A 83 20.14 0.44 1.72
CA VAL A 83 21.26 -0.40 2.16
C VAL A 83 22.48 0.50 2.32
N ASP A 84 22.46 1.34 3.35
CA ASP A 84 23.66 2.01 3.84
C ASP A 84 24.21 1.25 5.06
N SER A 85 25.48 1.46 5.40
CA SER A 85 26.12 0.81 6.54
C SER A 85 25.49 1.29 7.85
N PHE A 86 24.41 0.65 8.31
CA PHE A 86 23.84 0.92 9.61
C PHE A 86 24.70 0.28 10.70
N ASP A 87 25.25 1.09 11.59
CA ASP A 87 25.76 0.61 12.88
C ASP A 87 24.55 0.13 13.71
N LEU A 88 24.24 -1.16 13.60
CA LEU A 88 23.23 -1.81 14.42
C LEU A 88 23.78 -2.02 15.83
N THR A 89 23.76 -0.98 16.65
CA THR A 89 24.08 -1.12 18.07
C THR A 89 22.87 -1.70 18.80
N PHE A 90 22.91 -3.00 19.07
CA PHE A 90 21.97 -3.63 19.99
C PHE A 90 22.35 -3.22 21.42
N ALA A 91 21.43 -2.54 22.12
CA ALA A 91 21.54 -2.20 23.53
C ALA A 91 20.69 -3.15 24.37
#